data_AF-A0A0C1KTI3-F1
#
_entry.id   AF-A0A0C1KTI3-F1
#
_cell.length_a   1.000
_cell.length_b   1.000
_cell.length_c   1.000
_cell.angle_alpha   90.00
_cell.angle_beta   90.00
_cell.angle_gamma   90.00
#
_symmetry.space_group_name_H-M   'P 1'
#
loop_
_entity.id
_entity.type
_entity.pdbx_description
1 polymer ?
#
loop_
_entity_poly.entity_id
_entity_poly.type
_entity_poly.pdbx_seq_one_letter_code
_entity_poly.pdbx_strand_id
1 'polypeptide(L)'
;MSPSPAIDNTVLRQWVEQKLPAETVRTMLEESGMDEETISQYLHQFKKLRGEKRQFTGFIILGIGSFLGLLSTIISLINPIPELFNVVLYGFTSVALAVIFLGLYFIFE
;
A
#
# COMPACT_ATOMS: atom_id res chain seq x y z
N MET A 1 -3.96 -29.39 -23.01
CA MET A 1 -4.22 -28.51 -21.84
C MET A 1 -3.20 -28.86 -20.79
N SER A 2 -2.06 -28.18 -20.81
CA SER A 2 -1.01 -28.37 -19.80
C SER A 2 -1.49 -27.78 -18.47
N PRO A 3 -1.34 -28.46 -17.33
CA PRO A 3 -1.73 -27.92 -16.04
C PRO A 3 -0.91 -26.66 -15.76
N SER A 4 -1.58 -25.52 -15.52
CA SER A 4 -0.91 -24.34 -14.97
C SER A 4 -0.11 -24.78 -13.74
N PRO A 5 1.21 -24.53 -13.67
CA PRO A 5 1.96 -24.80 -12.45
C PRO A 5 1.25 -24.06 -11.32
N ALA A 6 0.91 -24.77 -10.25
CA ALA A 6 0.25 -24.19 -9.10
C ALA A 6 1.20 -23.16 -8.50
N ILE A 7 1.01 -21.88 -8.84
CA ILE A 7 1.87 -20.81 -8.38
C ILE A 7 1.76 -20.73 -6.86
N ASP A 8 2.86 -20.98 -6.17
CA ASP A 8 2.87 -21.00 -4.71
C ASP A 8 2.85 -19.56 -4.17
N ASN A 9 1.65 -19.12 -3.84
CA ASN A 9 1.40 -17.80 -3.27
C ASN A 9 2.12 -17.57 -1.92
N THR A 10 2.50 -18.64 -1.20
CA THR A 10 3.19 -18.50 0.09
C THR A 10 4.63 -18.05 -0.11
N VAL A 11 5.32 -18.64 -1.09
CA VAL A 11 6.70 -18.30 -1.46
C VAL A 11 6.76 -16.88 -2.02
N LEU A 12 5.81 -16.51 -2.88
CA LEU A 12 5.69 -15.14 -3.40
C LEU A 12 5.55 -14.10 -2.28
N ARG A 13 4.71 -14.38 -1.28
CA ARG A 13 4.52 -13.48 -0.12
C ARG A 13 5.80 -13.32 0.68
N GLN A 14 6.53 -14.41 0.94
CA GLN A 14 7.83 -14.35 1.61
C GLN A 14 8.82 -13.48 0.83
N TRP A 15 8.89 -13.61 -0.49
CA TRP A 15 9.79 -12.78 -1.30
C TRP A 15 9.42 -11.30 -1.28
N VAL A 16 8.11 -10.99 -1.25
CA VAL A 16 7.63 -9.61 -1.11
C VAL A 16 7.97 -9.05 0.27
N GLU A 17 7.90 -9.86 1.33
CA GLU A 17 8.29 -9.47 2.69
C GLU A 17 9.79 -9.26 2.84
N GLN A 18 10.60 -10.11 2.20
CA GLN A 18 12.06 -9.98 2.16
C GLN A 18 12.55 -8.82 1.27
N LYS A 19 11.62 -8.11 0.58
CA LYS A 19 11.92 -7.00 -0.35
C LYS A 19 12.95 -7.40 -1.42
N LEU A 20 12.88 -8.64 -1.89
CA LEU A 20 13.81 -9.14 -2.91
C LEU A 20 13.68 -8.34 -4.22
N PRO A 21 14.79 -8.05 -4.91
CA PRO A 21 14.75 -7.48 -6.25
C PRO A 21 14.05 -8.43 -7.21
N ALA A 22 13.29 -7.88 -8.18
CA ALA A 22 12.63 -8.70 -9.20
C ALA A 22 13.63 -9.54 -10.01
N GLU A 23 14.86 -9.04 -10.20
CA GLU A 23 15.89 -9.77 -10.93
C GLU A 23 16.48 -10.92 -10.13
N THR A 24 16.55 -10.80 -8.81
CA THR A 24 16.93 -11.94 -7.96
C THR A 24 15.86 -13.03 -7.99
N VAL A 25 14.58 -12.65 -7.97
CA VAL A 25 13.47 -13.60 -8.14
C VAL A 25 13.56 -14.28 -9.51
N ARG A 26 13.87 -13.52 -10.57
CA ARG A 26 14.07 -14.07 -11.91
C ARG A 26 15.20 -15.11 -11.94
N THR A 27 16.39 -14.76 -11.44
CA THR A 27 17.55 -15.67 -11.41
C THR A 27 17.26 -16.93 -10.59
N MET A 28 16.58 -16.81 -9.45
CA MET A 28 16.17 -17.98 -8.65
C MET A 28 15.23 -18.92 -9.41
N LEU A 29 14.30 -18.37 -10.21
CA LEU A 29 13.38 -19.17 -11.02
C LEU A 29 14.09 -19.81 -12.24
N GLU A 30 15.04 -19.10 -12.85
CA GLU A 30 15.91 -19.61 -13.92
C GLU A 30 16.81 -20.76 -13.42
N GLU A 31 17.45 -20.59 -12.25
CA GLU A 31 18.26 -21.63 -11.58
C GLU A 31 17.43 -22.85 -11.16
N SER A 32 16.14 -22.66 -10.89
CA SER A 32 15.20 -23.74 -10.60
C SER A 32 14.79 -24.53 -11.85
N GLY A 33 15.27 -24.15 -13.03
CA GLY A 33 15.01 -24.83 -14.30
C GLY A 33 13.57 -24.66 -14.80
N MET A 34 12.86 -23.62 -14.37
CA MET A 34 11.53 -23.30 -14.88
C MET A 34 11.59 -22.74 -16.30
N ASP A 35 10.52 -22.97 -17.05
CA ASP A 35 10.35 -22.41 -18.39
C ASP A 35 10.06 -20.90 -18.35
N GLU A 36 10.48 -20.18 -19.38
CA GLU A 36 10.36 -18.71 -19.47
C GLU A 36 8.90 -18.23 -19.34
N GLU A 37 7.93 -19.03 -19.78
CA GLU A 37 6.50 -18.70 -19.67
C GLU A 37 6.06 -18.72 -18.20
N THR A 38 6.40 -19.77 -17.45
CA THR A 38 6.18 -19.84 -16.00
C THR A 38 6.91 -18.74 -15.24
N ILE A 39 8.17 -18.44 -15.59
CA ILE A 39 8.95 -17.35 -14.97
C ILE A 39 8.23 -16.01 -15.13
N SER A 40 7.75 -15.71 -16.34
CA SER A 40 7.02 -14.48 -16.62
C SER A 40 5.73 -14.35 -15.78
N GLN A 41 5.02 -15.46 -15.57
CA GLN A 41 3.81 -15.50 -14.75
C GLN A 41 4.11 -15.26 -13.27
N TYR A 42 5.16 -15.90 -12.73
CA TYR A 42 5.62 -15.67 -11.35
C TYR A 42 6.05 -14.22 -11.12
N LEU A 43 6.83 -13.64 -12.06
CA LEU A 43 7.25 -12.24 -11.96
C LEU A 43 6.07 -11.26 -12.05
N HIS A 44 5.07 -11.55 -12.90
CA HIS A 44 3.86 -10.75 -12.99
C HIS A 44 3.08 -10.77 -11.67
N GLN A 45 2.87 -11.96 -11.10
CA GLN A 45 2.18 -12.10 -9.82
C GLN A 45 2.95 -11.48 -8.65
N PHE A 46 4.28 -11.62 -8.63
CA PHE A 46 5.15 -10.98 -7.64
C PHE A 46 5.02 -9.45 -7.68
N LYS A 47 5.10 -8.84 -8.86
CA LYS A 47 4.92 -7.39 -9.05
C LYS A 47 3.52 -6.94 -8.62
N LYS A 48 2.49 -7.72 -8.95
CA LYS A 48 1.11 -7.46 -8.54
C LYS A 48 0.96 -7.47 -7.02
N LEU A 49 1.42 -8.52 -6.34
CA LEU A 49 1.39 -8.63 -4.87
C LEU A 49 2.12 -7.48 -4.18
N ARG A 50 3.27 -7.06 -4.75
CA ARG A 50 4.02 -5.90 -4.25
C ARG A 50 3.22 -4.61 -4.38
N GLY A 51 2.54 -4.41 -5.52
CA GLY A 51 1.64 -3.28 -5.76
C GLY A 51 0.46 -3.27 -4.78
N GLU A 52 -0.23 -4.41 -4.62
CA GLU A 52 -1.36 -4.55 -3.69
C GLU A 52 -0.97 -4.21 -2.24
N LYS A 53 0.21 -4.64 -1.78
CA LYS A 53 0.71 -4.30 -0.44
C LYS A 53 0.96 -2.80 -0.26
N ARG A 54 1.45 -2.12 -1.30
CA ARG A 54 1.65 -0.67 -1.30
C ARG A 54 0.31 0.06 -1.27
N GLN A 55 -0.63 -0.34 -2.12
CA GLN A 55 -1.97 0.23 -2.16
C GLN A 55 -2.70 0.04 -0.82
N PHE A 56 -2.60 -1.15 -0.21
CA PHE A 56 -3.18 -1.40 1.11
C PHE A 56 -2.62 -0.48 2.19
N THR A 57 -1.31 -0.24 2.16
CA THR A 57 -0.66 0.74 3.04
C THR A 57 -1.22 2.14 2.80
N GLY A 58 -1.38 2.54 1.53
CA GLY A 58 -2.01 3.79 1.14
C GLY A 58 -3.45 3.93 1.64
N PHE A 59 -4.25 2.87 1.55
CA PHE A 59 -5.62 2.83 2.11
C PHE A 59 -5.65 3.01 3.63
N ILE A 60 -4.71 2.39 4.35
CA ILE A 60 -4.59 2.59 5.81
C ILE A 60 -4.26 4.05 6.13
N ILE A 61 -3.26 4.62 5.46
CA ILE A 61 -2.86 6.02 5.65
C ILE A 61 -4.02 6.96 5.33
N LEU A 62 -4.72 6.72 4.21
CA LEU A 62 -5.89 7.48 3.80
C LEU A 62 -7.02 7.41 4.84
N GLY A 63 -7.27 6.22 5.39
CA GLY A 63 -8.26 6.01 6.45
C GLY A 63 -7.93 6.80 7.72
N ILE A 64 -6.66 6.77 8.15
CA ILE A 64 -6.18 7.54 9.31
C ILE A 64 -6.33 9.05 9.06
N GLY A 65 -5.90 9.54 7.90
CA GLY A 65 -6.01 10.96 7.55
C GLY A 65 -7.47 11.43 7.47
N SER A 66 -8.35 10.61 6.88
CA SER A 66 -9.79 10.91 6.80
C SER A 66 -10.45 10.93 8.18
N PHE A 67 -10.08 10.01 9.07
CA PHE A 67 -10.59 9.97 10.44
C PHE A 67 -10.12 11.20 11.25
N LEU A 68 -8.84 11.57 11.13
CA LEU A 68 -8.30 12.79 11.75
C LEU A 68 -9.02 14.06 11.24
N GLY A 69 -9.26 14.15 9.93
CA GLY A 69 -10.00 15.27 9.34
C GLY A 69 -11.45 15.34 9.83
N LEU A 70 -12.12 14.20 9.93
CA LEU A 70 -13.48 14.11 10.46
C LEU A 70 -13.53 14.57 11.92
N LEU A 71 -12.62 14.08 12.75
CA LEU A 71 -12.56 14.45 14.16
C LEU A 71 -12.26 15.95 14.34
N SER A 72 -11.33 16.49 13.55
CA SER A 72 -11.03 17.93 13.50
C SER A 72 -12.29 18.75 13.20
N THR A 73 -13.07 18.31 12.21
CA THR A 73 -14.30 18.99 11.79
C THR A 73 -15.38 18.94 12.88
N ILE A 74 -15.55 17.78 13.53
CA ILE A 74 -16.53 17.61 14.62
C ILE A 74 -16.17 18.48 15.82
N ILE A 75 -14.89 18.49 16.24
CA ILE A 75 -14.43 19.32 17.37
C ILE A 75 -14.63 20.80 17.06
N SER A 76 -14.33 21.22 15.83
CA SER A 76 -14.54 22.61 15.38
C SER A 76 -16.03 22.99 15.41
N LEU A 77 -16.93 22.06 15.05
CA LEU A 77 -18.37 22.29 15.04
C LEU A 77 -18.96 22.41 16.45
N ILE A 78 -18.54 21.53 17.38
CA ILE A 78 -18.99 21.57 18.79
C ILE A 78 -18.45 22.83 19.48
N ASN A 79 -17.32 23.36 19.01
CA ASN A 79 -16.64 24.54 19.54
C ASN A 79 -16.56 24.56 21.08
N PRO A 80 -16.03 23.49 21.71
CA PRO A 80 -15.99 23.41 23.18
C PRO A 80 -15.08 24.48 23.79
N ILE A 81 -14.07 24.95 23.03
CA ILE A 81 -13.11 25.99 23.44
C ILE A 81 -12.83 26.91 22.22
N PRO A 82 -13.26 28.18 22.24
CA PRO A 82 -13.12 29.11 21.12
C PRO A 82 -11.68 29.33 20.64
N GLU A 83 -10.71 29.29 21.55
CA GLU A 83 -9.29 29.50 21.24
C GLU A 83 -8.65 28.32 20.49
N LEU A 84 -9.18 27.11 20.67
CA LEU A 84 -8.71 25.91 19.97
C LEU A 84 -9.29 25.79 18.56
N PHE A 85 -10.36 26.53 18.23
CA PHE A 85 -11.01 26.47 16.93
C PHE A 85 -10.03 26.68 15.78
N ASN A 86 -9.22 27.74 15.84
CA ASN A 86 -8.24 28.02 14.78
C ASN A 86 -7.10 26.98 14.73
N VAL A 87 -6.68 26.45 15.88
CA VAL A 87 -5.61 25.44 15.95
C VAL A 87 -6.08 24.10 15.37
N VAL A 88 -7.32 23.71 15.66
CA VAL A 88 -7.92 22.49 15.13
C VAL A 88 -8.21 22.66 13.64
N LEU A 89 -8.88 23.74 13.26
CA LEU A 89 -9.31 23.97 11.88
C LEU A 89 -8.12 24.17 10.93
N TYR A 90 -7.10 24.94 11.30
CA TYR A 90 -5.93 25.17 10.43
C TYR A 90 -4.78 24.19 10.68
N GLY A 91 -4.57 23.73 11.91
CA GLY A 91 -3.50 22.79 12.25
C GLY A 91 -3.89 21.35 11.94
N PHE A 92 -4.87 20.80 12.66
CA PHE A 92 -5.25 19.40 12.48
C PHE A 92 -5.78 19.08 11.09
N THR A 93 -6.56 19.99 10.50
CA THR A 93 -7.10 19.77 9.15
C THR A 93 -6.01 19.82 8.08
N SER A 94 -5.01 20.69 8.20
CA SER A 94 -3.90 20.72 7.23
C SER A 94 -3.04 19.46 7.34
N VAL A 95 -2.77 18.98 8.56
CA VAL A 95 -2.10 17.70 8.79
C VAL A 95 -2.92 16.55 8.22
N ALA A 96 -4.23 16.53 8.44
CA ALA A 96 -5.12 15.51 7.89
C ALA A 96 -5.08 15.48 6.36
N LEU A 97 -5.11 16.66 5.70
CA LEU A 97 -4.98 16.77 4.25
C LEU A 97 -3.63 16.26 3.75
N ALA A 98 -2.52 16.61 4.42
CA ALA A 98 -1.20 16.10 4.06
C ALA A 98 -1.13 14.56 4.15
N VAL A 99 -1.70 13.98 5.20
CA VAL A 99 -1.79 12.52 5.37
C VAL A 99 -2.67 11.88 4.30
N ILE A 100 -3.79 12.50 3.94
CA ILE A 100 -4.66 12.04 2.84
C ILE A 100 -3.90 12.02 1.52
N PHE A 101 -3.21 13.11 1.17
CA PHE A 101 -2.42 13.17 -0.06
C PHE A 101 -1.29 12.13 -0.08
N LEU A 102 -0.64 11.89 1.07
CA LEU A 102 0.35 10.83 1.19
C LEU A 102 -0.28 9.44 0.98
N GLY A 103 -1.47 9.19 1.53
CA GLY A 103 -2.22 7.94 1.31
C GLY A 103 -2.58 7.75 -0.16
N LEU A 104 -3.05 8.79 -0.84
CA LEU A 104 -3.36 8.77 -2.27
C LEU A 104 -2.12 8.53 -3.12
N TYR A 105 -0.97 9.10 -2.75
CA TYR A 105 0.30 8.83 -3.41
C TYR A 105 0.65 7.33 -3.40
N PHE A 106 0.50 6.67 -2.25
CA PHE A 106 0.73 5.22 -2.15
C PHE A 106 -0.32 4.35 -2.87
N ILE A 107 -1.51 4.87 -3.16
CA ILE A 107 -2.56 4.15 -3.90
C ILE A 107 -2.34 4.26 -5.40
N PHE A 108 -2.04 5.47 -5.89
CA PHE A 108 -1.96 5.75 -7.33
C PHE A 108 -0.59 5.51 -7.93
N GLU A 109 0.48 5.73 -7.16
CA GLU A 109 1.81 5.32 -7.58
C GLU A 109 1.96 3.84 -7.32
#